data_AF-A0A9P5LI78-F1
#
_entry.id   AF-A0A9P5LI78-F1
#
_cell.length_a   1.000
_cell.length_b   1.000
_cell.length_c   1.000
_cell.angle_alpha   90.00
_cell.angle_beta   90.00
_cell.angle_gamma   90.00
#
_symmetry.space_group_name_H-M   'P 1'
#
loop_
_entity.id
_entity.type
_entity.pdbx_description
1 polymer ?
#
loop_
_entity_poly.entity_id
_entity_poly.type
_entity_poly.pdbx_seq_one_letter_code
_entity_poly.pdbx_strand_id
1 'polypeptide(L)'
;MRSAPNLHTVEARGIGAAGALTEHSNLRSLVLERSVMTMDDFQATMRAFPKLESFTFRTPKFSLFEEADATPSQIRAAVMIRRDTLRHFDLDVDSAFHLQISDLIDNLNTTLLESLSVDSKNIIATRYVQRCHQTSDRGAEKISESPQGPIART
;
A
#
# COMPACT_ATOMS: atom_id res chain seq x y z
N MET A 1 -6.73 2.53 -31.72
CA MET A 1 -6.82 1.19 -32.37
C MET A 1 -8.30 0.83 -32.46
N ARG A 2 -8.71 -0.41 -32.79
CA ARG A 2 -10.13 -0.79 -32.62
C ARG A 2 -10.28 -1.44 -31.25
N SER A 3 -11.21 -0.92 -30.44
CA SER A 3 -11.56 -1.50 -29.14
C SER A 3 -12.05 -2.94 -29.31
N ALA A 4 -11.58 -3.83 -28.43
CA ALA A 4 -12.02 -5.22 -28.35
C ALA A 4 -13.02 -5.34 -27.18
N PRO A 5 -14.35 -5.31 -27.44
CA PRO A 5 -15.36 -5.15 -26.39
C PRO A 5 -15.49 -6.36 -25.46
N ASN A 6 -15.11 -7.54 -25.94
CA ASN A 6 -15.13 -8.79 -25.16
C ASN A 6 -13.77 -9.10 -24.50
N LEU A 7 -12.80 -8.18 -24.60
CA LEU A 7 -11.51 -8.36 -23.97
C LEU A 7 -11.62 -8.08 -22.47
N HIS A 8 -11.38 -9.11 -21.67
CA HIS A 8 -11.47 -9.05 -20.21
C HIS A 8 -10.12 -9.20 -19.52
N THR A 9 -9.13 -9.79 -20.21
CA THR A 9 -7.81 -10.07 -19.67
C THR A 9 -6.75 -9.55 -20.62
N VAL A 10 -5.76 -8.86 -20.07
CA VAL A 10 -4.55 -8.47 -20.79
C VAL A 10 -3.36 -8.87 -19.95
N GLU A 11 -2.47 -9.63 -20.58
CA GLU A 11 -1.15 -9.93 -20.04
C GLU A 11 -0.11 -9.31 -20.96
N ALA A 12 0.73 -8.48 -20.38
CA ALA A 12 1.62 -7.60 -21.10
C ALA A 12 2.99 -7.64 -20.43
N ARG A 13 4.04 -7.82 -21.24
CA ARG A 13 5.41 -7.95 -20.76
C ARG A 13 6.32 -6.92 -21.42
N GLY A 14 7.07 -6.16 -20.61
CA GLY A 14 8.03 -5.18 -21.11
C GLY A 14 7.38 -4.01 -21.85
N ILE A 15 6.14 -3.66 -21.49
CA ILE A 15 5.42 -2.55 -22.10
C ILE A 15 5.56 -1.32 -21.20
N GLY A 16 5.94 -0.19 -21.79
CA GLY A 16 5.88 1.11 -21.11
C GLY A 16 4.44 1.61 -21.04
N ALA A 17 4.03 2.10 -19.86
CA ALA A 17 2.73 2.72 -19.52
C ALA A 17 1.46 2.11 -20.15
N ALA A 18 0.52 1.64 -19.32
CA ALA A 18 -0.75 1.06 -19.78
C ALA A 18 -1.72 2.06 -20.47
N GLY A 19 -1.32 3.32 -20.68
CA GLY A 19 -2.12 4.34 -21.35
C GLY A 19 -2.61 3.91 -22.75
N ALA A 20 -1.84 3.08 -23.46
CA ALA A 20 -2.23 2.52 -24.75
C ALA A 20 -3.41 1.52 -24.67
N LEU A 21 -3.71 0.99 -23.48
CA LEU A 21 -4.76 -0.01 -23.25
C LEU A 21 -6.08 0.62 -22.78
N THR A 22 -6.14 1.95 -22.62
CA THR A 22 -7.30 2.71 -22.10
C THR A 22 -8.58 2.54 -22.93
N GLU A 23 -8.47 2.08 -24.20
CA GLU A 23 -9.60 1.79 -25.09
C GLU A 23 -10.43 0.55 -24.67
N HIS A 24 -9.97 -0.22 -23.66
CA HIS A 24 -10.58 -1.48 -23.21
C HIS A 24 -11.23 -1.36 -21.82
N SER A 25 -12.30 -0.59 -21.69
CA SER A 25 -12.98 -0.34 -20.40
C SER A 25 -13.65 -1.57 -19.76
N ASN A 26 -13.80 -2.67 -20.50
CA ASN A 26 -14.34 -3.95 -20.01
C ASN A 26 -13.30 -4.87 -19.39
N LEU A 27 -12.05 -4.41 -19.28
CA LEU A 27 -10.96 -5.17 -18.68
C LEU A 27 -11.22 -5.45 -17.20
N ARG A 28 -11.04 -6.72 -16.83
CA ARG A 28 -11.20 -7.25 -15.47
C ARG A 28 -9.87 -7.71 -14.88
N SER A 29 -8.93 -8.17 -15.70
CA SER A 29 -7.61 -8.60 -15.27
C SER A 29 -6.52 -7.93 -16.11
N LEU A 30 -5.55 -7.32 -15.44
CA LEU A 30 -4.39 -6.68 -16.07
C LEU A 30 -3.11 -7.15 -15.39
N VAL A 31 -2.26 -7.81 -16.16
CA VAL A 31 -0.94 -8.26 -15.72
C VAL A 31 0.13 -7.52 -16.51
N LEU A 32 1.00 -6.82 -15.80
CA LEU A 32 2.09 -6.03 -16.34
C LEU A 32 3.42 -6.54 -15.76
N GLU A 33 4.09 -7.40 -16.51
CA GLU A 33 5.37 -7.98 -16.11
C GLU A 33 6.57 -7.27 -16.75
N ARG A 34 7.65 -7.10 -15.97
CA ARG A 34 8.88 -6.44 -16.45
C ARG A 34 8.60 -5.06 -17.04
N SER A 35 7.55 -4.42 -16.56
CA SER A 35 7.12 -3.11 -17.03
C SER A 35 7.65 -2.05 -16.10
N VAL A 36 7.85 -0.85 -16.63
CA VAL A 36 8.20 0.34 -15.86
C VAL A 36 7.03 1.29 -15.95
N MET A 37 6.58 1.81 -14.81
CA MET A 37 5.54 2.83 -14.74
C MET A 37 5.86 3.77 -13.58
N THR A 38 5.56 5.05 -13.77
CA THR A 38 5.57 6.01 -12.68
C THR A 38 4.35 5.81 -11.77
N MET A 39 4.33 6.44 -10.60
CA MET A 39 3.13 6.46 -9.75
C MET A 39 1.93 7.11 -10.44
N ASP A 40 2.17 8.15 -11.26
CA ASP A 40 1.11 8.81 -12.02
C ASP A 40 0.51 7.88 -13.07
N ASP A 41 1.36 7.11 -13.76
CA ASP A 41 0.92 6.06 -14.69
C ASP A 41 0.11 4.98 -13.96
N PHE A 42 0.52 4.60 -12.75
CA PHE A 42 -0.17 3.60 -11.95
C PHE A 42 -1.57 4.08 -11.55
N GLN A 43 -1.71 5.32 -11.08
CA GLN A 43 -3.02 5.89 -10.79
C GLN A 43 -3.87 6.08 -12.05
N ALA A 44 -3.27 6.51 -13.16
CA ALA A 44 -3.95 6.63 -14.44
C ALA A 44 -4.48 5.27 -14.92
N THR A 45 -3.69 4.21 -14.75
CA THR A 45 -4.06 2.82 -15.05
C THR A 45 -5.27 2.40 -14.22
N MET A 46 -5.23 2.62 -12.91
CA MET A 46 -6.37 2.31 -12.04
C MET A 46 -7.62 3.07 -12.49
N ARG A 47 -7.51 4.36 -12.84
CA ARG A 47 -8.64 5.16 -13.35
C ARG A 47 -9.17 4.69 -14.71
N ALA A 48 -8.30 4.20 -15.59
CA ALA A 48 -8.65 3.77 -16.94
C ALA A 48 -9.52 2.50 -16.99
N PHE A 49 -9.38 1.61 -16.01
CA PHE A 49 -10.06 0.32 -15.99
C PHE A 49 -11.08 0.25 -14.85
N PRO A 50 -12.33 0.72 -15.05
CA PRO A 50 -13.34 0.80 -13.99
C PRO A 50 -13.91 -0.54 -13.55
N LYS A 51 -13.69 -1.62 -14.30
CA LYS A 51 -14.16 -2.98 -13.98
C LYS A 51 -13.04 -3.92 -13.53
N LEU A 52 -11.89 -3.35 -13.16
CA LEU A 52 -10.69 -4.11 -12.85
C LEU A 52 -10.87 -4.86 -11.52
N GLU A 53 -10.83 -6.18 -11.59
CA GLU A 53 -10.97 -7.09 -10.46
C GLU A 53 -9.61 -7.65 -10.02
N SER A 54 -8.66 -7.76 -10.95
CA SER A 54 -7.31 -8.28 -10.70
C SER A 54 -6.25 -7.40 -11.36
N PHE A 55 -5.23 -7.03 -10.59
CA PHE A 55 -4.09 -6.28 -11.08
C PHE A 55 -2.78 -6.86 -10.56
N THR A 56 -1.86 -7.11 -11.48
CA THR A 56 -0.50 -7.56 -11.18
C THR A 56 0.49 -6.62 -11.85
N PHE A 57 1.42 -6.07 -11.07
CA PHE A 57 2.54 -5.29 -11.61
C PHE A 57 3.85 -5.78 -11.06
N ARG A 58 4.78 -6.11 -11.96
CA ARG A 58 6.12 -6.59 -11.61
C ARG A 58 7.16 -5.79 -12.35
N THR A 59 8.03 -5.13 -11.60
CA THR A 59 9.15 -4.39 -12.16
C THR A 59 10.30 -5.32 -12.56
N PRO A 60 11.09 -4.99 -13.60
CA PRO A 60 12.31 -5.74 -13.89
C PRO A 60 13.32 -5.57 -12.75
N LYS A 61 14.10 -6.62 -12.47
CA LYS A 61 15.07 -6.68 -11.36
C LYS A 61 16.25 -5.67 -11.43
N PHE A 62 16.25 -4.83 -12.46
CA PHE A 62 17.30 -3.89 -12.82
C PHE A 62 16.62 -2.70 -13.51
N SER A 63 15.82 -1.94 -12.76
CA SER A 63 15.32 -0.66 -13.24
C SER A 63 16.43 0.39 -13.10
N LEU A 64 16.87 0.98 -14.20
CA LEU A 64 17.85 2.07 -14.22
C LEU A 64 17.22 3.45 -13.94
N PHE A 65 15.90 3.51 -13.70
CA PHE A 65 15.19 4.76 -13.50
C PHE A 65 15.16 5.12 -12.02
N GLU A 66 15.92 6.15 -11.65
CA GLU A 66 15.99 6.79 -10.32
C GLU A 66 14.72 7.56 -9.92
N GLU A 67 13.62 7.44 -10.69
CA GLU A 67 12.41 8.21 -10.45
C GLU A 67 11.56 7.59 -9.34
N ALA A 68 11.83 8.07 -8.12
CA ALA A 68 10.99 8.05 -6.92
C ALA A 68 10.10 6.80 -6.75
N ASP A 69 10.67 5.83 -6.04
CA ASP A 69 9.98 4.69 -5.44
C ASP A 69 8.60 5.07 -4.85
N ALA A 70 7.55 4.39 -5.32
CA ALA A 70 6.16 4.49 -4.90
C ALA A 70 5.91 4.34 -3.37
N THR A 71 5.65 5.41 -2.63
CA THR A 71 5.46 5.29 -1.17
C THR A 71 4.23 4.42 -0.80
N PRO A 72 4.19 3.81 0.40
CA PRO A 72 3.05 3.00 0.84
C PRO A 72 1.71 3.76 0.77
N SER A 73 1.72 5.06 1.10
CA SER A 73 0.53 5.92 1.02
C SER A 73 0.08 6.17 -0.41
N GLN A 74 1.00 6.27 -1.37
CA GLN A 74 0.69 6.39 -2.79
C GLN A 74 0.12 5.09 -3.37
N ILE A 75 0.71 3.93 -3.02
CA ILE A 75 0.18 2.61 -3.40
C ILE A 75 -1.24 2.44 -2.84
N ARG A 76 -1.44 2.73 -1.55
CA ARG A 76 -2.77 2.72 -0.93
C ARG A 76 -3.74 3.63 -1.67
N ALA A 77 -3.35 4.87 -1.96
CA ALA A 77 -4.21 5.80 -2.68
C ALA A 77 -4.62 5.26 -4.05
N ALA A 78 -3.72 4.60 -4.78
CA ALA A 78 -4.02 3.98 -6.06
C ALA A 78 -4.97 2.78 -5.94
N VAL A 79 -4.76 1.89 -4.96
CA VAL A 79 -5.68 0.76 -4.68
C VAL A 79 -7.07 1.28 -4.33
N MET A 80 -7.15 2.36 -3.54
CA MET A 80 -8.43 2.97 -3.15
C MET A 80 -9.23 3.54 -4.32
N ILE A 81 -8.61 3.84 -5.48
CA ILE A 81 -9.33 4.21 -6.72
C ILE A 81 -10.28 3.09 -7.16
N ARG A 82 -9.96 1.83 -6.83
CA ARG A 82 -10.72 0.64 -7.21
C ARG A 82 -11.17 -0.19 -6.01
N ARG A 83 -11.41 0.46 -4.87
CA ARG A 83 -11.90 -0.21 -3.65
C ARG A 83 -13.18 -1.04 -3.86
N ASP A 84 -14.01 -0.66 -4.83
CA ASP A 84 -15.32 -1.22 -5.14
C ASP A 84 -15.29 -2.38 -6.13
N THR A 85 -14.14 -2.64 -6.74
CA THR A 85 -14.01 -3.61 -7.84
C THR A 85 -12.80 -4.53 -7.69
N LEU A 86 -11.68 -4.01 -7.19
CA LEU A 86 -10.43 -4.74 -7.08
C LEU A 86 -10.51 -5.80 -5.96
N ARG A 87 -10.28 -7.06 -6.34
CA ARG A 87 -10.31 -8.25 -5.49
C ARG A 87 -8.92 -8.82 -5.28
N HIS A 88 -8.06 -8.75 -6.29
CA HIS A 88 -6.71 -9.31 -6.23
C HIS A 88 -5.68 -8.26 -6.67
N PHE A 89 -4.71 -7.99 -5.79
CA PHE A 89 -3.64 -7.03 -6.05
C PHE A 89 -2.27 -7.66 -5.75
N ASP A 90 -1.41 -7.72 -6.76
CA ASP A 90 -0.04 -8.24 -6.66
C ASP A 90 0.95 -7.19 -7.16
N LEU A 91 1.87 -6.78 -6.28
CA LEU A 91 2.86 -5.75 -6.54
C LEU A 91 4.26 -6.27 -6.21
N ASP A 92 5.11 -6.41 -7.22
CA ASP A 92 6.52 -6.77 -7.10
C ASP A 92 7.38 -5.60 -7.57
N VAL A 93 7.98 -4.89 -6.60
CA VAL A 93 8.75 -3.66 -6.83
C VAL A 93 10.19 -3.82 -6.36
N ASP A 94 11.13 -3.53 -7.26
CA ASP A 94 12.55 -3.63 -6.96
C ASP A 94 13.08 -2.33 -6.33
N SER A 95 13.69 -2.48 -5.15
CA SER A 95 14.48 -1.51 -4.36
C SER A 95 13.78 -0.59 -3.33
N ALA A 96 14.51 -0.43 -2.22
CA ALA A 96 14.46 0.59 -1.15
C ALA A 96 13.16 0.98 -0.41
N PHE A 97 12.05 0.24 -0.51
CA PHE A 97 10.86 0.55 0.30
C PHE A 97 11.01 0.23 1.80
N HIS A 98 10.97 1.25 2.66
CA HIS A 98 10.46 1.07 4.02
C HIS A 98 8.92 0.95 3.98
N LEU A 99 8.41 -0.16 3.43
CA LEU A 99 7.00 -0.49 3.47
C LEU A 99 6.62 -0.87 4.90
N GLN A 100 6.12 0.09 5.67
CA GLN A 100 5.32 -0.24 6.85
C GLN A 100 3.98 -0.77 6.35
N ILE A 101 3.85 -2.09 6.34
CA ILE A 101 2.64 -2.80 5.90
C ILE A 101 1.39 -2.31 6.67
N SER A 102 1.54 -1.88 7.91
CA SER A 102 0.45 -1.26 8.69
C SER A 102 -0.21 -0.10 7.95
N ASP A 103 0.58 0.80 7.35
CA ASP A 103 0.08 1.97 6.63
C ASP A 103 -0.67 1.60 5.35
N LEU A 104 -0.36 0.42 4.77
CA LEU A 104 -1.05 -0.11 3.59
C LEU A 104 -2.34 -0.83 3.98
N ILE A 105 -2.34 -1.56 5.10
CA ILE A 105 -3.48 -2.34 5.58
C ILE A 105 -4.56 -1.46 6.22
N ASP A 106 -4.15 -0.37 6.87
CA ASP A 106 -5.07 0.56 7.49
C ASP A 106 -6.03 1.12 6.42
N ASN A 107 -7.32 0.82 6.58
CA ASN A 107 -8.45 1.16 5.71
C ASN A 107 -8.73 0.24 4.50
N LEU A 108 -8.02 -0.89 4.35
CA LEU A 108 -8.40 -1.92 3.36
C LEU A 108 -9.72 -2.61 3.71
N ASN A 109 -10.20 -2.48 4.94
CA ASN A 109 -11.54 -2.93 5.37
C ASN A 109 -12.70 -2.31 4.56
N THR A 110 -12.46 -1.23 3.83
CA THR A 110 -13.45 -0.59 2.94
C THR A 110 -13.37 -1.05 1.49
N THR A 111 -12.56 -2.07 1.21
CA THR A 111 -12.32 -2.62 -0.13
C THR A 111 -12.95 -4.00 -0.30
N LEU A 112 -13.19 -4.42 -1.55
CA LEU A 112 -13.53 -5.81 -1.90
C LEU A 112 -12.28 -6.71 -2.02
N LEU A 113 -11.14 -6.29 -1.47
CA LEU A 113 -9.86 -6.96 -1.66
C LEU A 113 -9.84 -8.30 -0.90
N GLU A 114 -9.70 -9.38 -1.65
CA GLU A 114 -9.60 -10.75 -1.14
C GLU A 114 -8.14 -11.22 -1.04
N SER A 115 -7.26 -10.65 -1.87
CA SER A 115 -5.84 -10.97 -1.89
C SER A 115 -4.98 -9.72 -2.10
N LEU A 116 -3.98 -9.56 -1.24
CA LEU A 116 -2.94 -8.54 -1.31
C LEU A 116 -1.58 -9.23 -1.25
N SER A 117 -0.78 -9.08 -2.29
CA SER A 117 0.64 -9.47 -2.31
C SER A 117 1.49 -8.24 -2.60
N VAL A 118 2.47 -8.00 -1.74
CA VAL A 118 3.49 -6.97 -1.96
C VAL A 118 4.83 -7.60 -1.68
N ASP A 119 5.62 -7.79 -2.73
CA ASP A 119 7.00 -8.25 -2.63
C ASP A 119 7.93 -7.07 -2.85
N SER A 120 8.88 -6.93 -1.93
CA SER A 120 9.95 -5.95 -2.01
C SER A 120 11.17 -6.56 -1.33
N LYS A 121 12.33 -6.42 -1.96
CA LYS A 121 13.60 -6.96 -1.44
C LYS A 121 14.06 -6.31 -0.13
N ASN A 122 13.37 -5.27 0.40
CA ASN A 122 13.77 -4.50 1.58
C ASN A 122 12.65 -4.24 2.63
N ILE A 123 11.74 -5.19 2.86
CA ILE A 123 10.73 -5.03 3.93
C ILE A 123 11.41 -5.08 5.32
N ILE A 124 11.56 -3.93 5.98
CA ILE A 124 11.94 -3.86 7.40
C ILE A 124 10.67 -3.89 8.25
N ALA A 125 10.37 -5.05 8.83
CA ALA A 125 9.29 -5.20 9.80
C ALA A 125 9.68 -4.54 11.14
N THR A 126 9.32 -3.27 11.36
CA THR A 126 9.38 -2.68 12.69
C THR A 126 8.31 -3.27 13.59
N ARG A 127 8.71 -4.11 14.56
CA ARG A 127 7.84 -4.62 15.63
C ARG A 127 7.24 -3.44 16.40
N TYR A 128 5.92 -3.31 16.37
CA TYR A 128 5.17 -2.59 17.40
C TYR A 128 5.39 -3.31 18.73
N VAL A 129 6.20 -2.74 19.63
CA VAL A 129 6.13 -3.10 21.04
C VAL A 129 4.90 -2.41 21.60
N GLN A 130 3.78 -3.14 21.65
CA GLN A 130 2.62 -2.77 22.44
C GLN A 130 3.06 -2.72 23.91
N ARG A 131 3.40 -1.53 24.39
CA ARG A 131 3.49 -1.28 25.83
C ARG A 131 2.07 -1.08 26.33
N CYS A 132 1.44 -2.17 26.73
CA CYS A 132 0.24 -2.12 27.56
C CYS A 132 0.60 -1.38 28.85
N HIS A 133 0.32 -0.07 28.91
CA HIS A 133 0.19 0.60 30.18
C HIS A 133 -1.13 0.14 30.79
N GLN A 134 -1.04 -0.90 31.62
CA GLN A 134 -2.00 -1.14 32.68
C GLN A 134 -2.09 0.13 33.53
N THR A 135 -3.19 0.86 33.42
CA THR A 135 -3.72 1.61 34.56
C THR A 135 -4.95 0.87 35.01
N SER A 136 -4.71 -0.13 35.87
CA SER A 136 -5.75 -0.73 36.70
C SER A 136 -6.25 0.34 37.65
N ASP A 137 -7.52 0.70 37.50
CA ASP A 137 -8.32 1.29 38.58
C ASP A 137 -8.20 0.40 39.82
N ARG A 138 -7.66 0.96 40.91
CA ARG A 138 -8.09 0.64 42.27
C ARG A 138 -7.85 1.86 43.13
N GLY A 139 -8.95 2.43 43.60
CA GLY A 139 -9.01 3.67 44.34
C GLY A 139 -8.50 3.59 45.78
N ALA A 140 -8.34 4.81 46.29
CA ALA A 140 -8.50 5.27 47.67
C ALA A 140 -7.67 4.60 48.78
N GLU A 141 -6.78 5.38 49.40
CA GLU A 141 -7.03 5.89 50.76
C GLU A 141 -6.13 7.08 51.09
N LYS A 142 -6.75 8.11 51.68
CA LYS A 142 -6.13 9.33 52.24
C LYS A 142 -5.56 9.03 53.62
N ILE A 143 -4.35 9.48 53.93
CA ILE A 143 -3.96 9.95 55.28
C ILE A 143 -2.86 11.03 55.11
N SER A 144 -3.24 12.32 55.09
CA SER A 144 -2.85 13.37 56.05
C SER A 144 -1.50 13.20 56.79
N GLU A 145 -0.54 14.09 56.53
CA GLU A 145 0.01 15.08 57.49
C GLU A 145 1.28 15.75 56.91
N SER A 146 1.32 17.08 56.99
CA SER A 146 2.48 17.96 56.73
C SER A 146 3.08 18.39 58.09
N PRO A 147 4.11 19.26 58.20
CA PRO A 147 5.39 19.42 57.49
C PRO A 147 6.59 19.55 58.48
N GLN A 148 7.85 19.52 58.00
CA GLN A 148 9.08 20.16 58.54
C GLN A 148 10.29 19.55 57.81
N GLY A 149 11.33 20.19 57.28
CA GLY A 149 11.84 21.56 57.10
C GLY A 149 13.17 21.40 56.31
N PRO A 150 13.76 22.44 55.68
CA PRO A 150 14.92 22.25 54.82
C PRO A 150 16.22 22.31 55.64
N ILE A 151 17.15 21.38 55.40
CA ILE A 151 18.55 21.58 55.77
C ILE A 151 19.43 21.25 54.58
N ALA A 152 19.93 22.31 53.94
CA ALA A 152 21.19 22.28 53.22
C ALA A 152 22.30 22.60 54.22
N ARG A 153 23.45 21.92 54.12
CA ARG A 153 24.78 22.53 54.32
C ARG A 153 25.91 21.56 53.95
N THR A 154 26.71 22.03 52.98
CA THR A 154 28.19 21.97 52.84
C THR A 154 28.92 20.67 53.14
#